data_AF-A0A855QHU2-F1
#
_entry.id   AF-A0A855QHU2-F1
#
_cell.length_a   1.000
_cell.length_b   1.000
_cell.length_c   1.000
_cell.angle_alpha   90.00
_cell.angle_beta   90.00
_cell.angle_gamma   90.00
#
_symmetry.space_group_name_H-M   'P 1'
#
loop_
_entity.id
_entity.type
_entity.pdbx_description
1 polymer ?
#
loop_
_entity_poly.entity_id
_entity_poly.type
_entity_poly.pdbx_seq_one_letter_code
_entity_poly.pdbx_strand_id
1 'polypeptide(L)'
;MHSWKKISLTEGLERSLPGHQVDCILVNGWTATILVRQPEHDAMFCTTGINLATLADSPSIQKLADELVFEIDMSRGGRAG
;
A
#
# COMPACT_ATOMS: atom_id res chain seq x y z
N MET A 1 4.74 13.99 14.05
CA MET A 1 5.64 13.33 13.07
C MET A 1 4.97 12.16 12.36
N HIS A 2 4.30 11.24 13.08
CA HIS A 2 3.69 10.04 12.49
C HIS A 2 2.48 10.31 11.57
N SER A 3 1.65 11.30 11.87
CA SER A 3 0.46 11.61 11.05
C SER A 3 0.83 12.11 9.64
N TRP A 4 1.89 12.91 9.50
CA TRP A 4 2.32 13.40 8.18
C TRP A 4 2.88 12.28 7.31
N LYS A 5 3.70 11.38 7.89
CA LYS A 5 4.17 10.18 7.19
C LYS A 5 3.02 9.27 6.76
N LYS A 6 1.99 9.09 7.60
CA LYS A 6 0.78 8.34 7.23
C LYS A 6 0.07 9.00 6.04
N ILE A 7 -0.13 10.32 6.07
CA ILE A 7 -0.80 11.06 4.98
C ILE A 7 0.00 10.95 3.68
N SER A 8 1.29 11.28 3.70
CA SER A 8 2.14 11.21 2.50
C SER A 8 2.23 9.79 1.91
N LEU A 9 2.27 8.77 2.76
CA LEU A 9 2.23 7.38 2.32
C LEU A 9 0.90 7.04 1.65
N THR A 10 -0.22 7.39 2.29
CA THR A 10 -1.56 7.08 1.76
C THR A 10 -1.78 7.79 0.42
N GLU A 11 -1.49 9.09 0.34
CA GLU A 11 -1.62 9.87 -0.90
C GLU A 11 -0.69 9.36 -2.01
N GLY A 12 0.54 8.99 -1.66
CA GLY A 12 1.49 8.43 -2.63
C GLY A 12 1.01 7.11 -3.21
N LEU A 13 0.48 6.23 -2.36
CA LEU A 13 -0.06 4.94 -2.78
C LEU A 13 -1.34 5.08 -3.60
N GLU A 14 -2.27 5.97 -3.23
CA GLU A 14 -3.49 6.21 -3.99
C GLU A 14 -3.22 6.76 -5.39
N ARG A 15 -2.20 7.60 -5.56
CA ARG A 15 -1.78 8.07 -6.89
C ARG A 15 -1.25 6.95 -7.77
N SER A 16 -0.57 5.97 -7.17
CA SER A 16 0.04 4.86 -7.89
C SER A 16 -0.90 3.67 -8.08
N LEU A 17 -2.01 3.62 -7.33
CA LEU A 17 -3.05 2.60 -7.40
C LEU A 17 -4.41 3.22 -7.80
N PRO A 18 -4.58 3.73 -9.03
CA PRO A 18 -5.83 4.36 -9.44
C PRO A 18 -7.01 3.38 -9.32
N GLY A 19 -8.14 3.87 -8.82
CA GLY A 19 -9.35 3.07 -8.59
C GLY A 19 -9.34 2.24 -7.30
N HIS A 20 -8.21 2.16 -6.59
CA HIS A 20 -8.10 1.48 -5.31
C HIS A 20 -8.24 2.48 -4.16
N GLN A 21 -8.78 2.03 -3.03
CA GLN A 21 -8.79 2.82 -1.79
C GLN A 21 -7.69 2.30 -0.87
N VAL A 22 -6.80 3.17 -0.41
CA VAL A 22 -5.70 2.80 0.46
C VAL A 22 -5.97 3.27 1.89
N ASP A 23 -5.73 2.40 2.87
CA ASP A 23 -5.64 2.79 4.28
C ASP A 23 -4.33 2.28 4.89
N CYS A 24 -3.88 2.96 5.93
CA CYS A 24 -2.63 2.69 6.60
C CYS A 24 -2.82 2.69 8.12
N ILE A 25 -2.45 1.58 8.77
CA ILE A 25 -2.50 1.42 10.23
C ILE A 25 -1.06 1.42 10.76
N LEU A 26 -0.79 2.29 11.73
CA LEU A 26 0.51 2.35 12.42
C LEU A 26 0.48 1.44 13.65
N VAL A 27 1.39 0.48 13.73
CA VAL A 27 1.39 -0.53 14.80
C VAL A 27 2.34 -0.17 15.96
N ASN A 28 3.48 0.45 15.68
CA ASN A 28 4.49 0.81 16.70
C ASN A 28 5.25 2.12 16.38
N GLY A 29 4.65 3.00 15.57
CA GLY A 29 5.23 4.28 15.15
C GLY A 29 6.19 4.21 13.96
N TRP A 30 6.79 3.04 13.68
CA TRP A 30 7.70 2.83 12.55
C TRP A 30 7.28 1.69 11.62
N THR A 31 6.40 0.81 12.08
CA THR A 31 5.82 -0.27 11.29
C THR A 31 4.39 0.08 10.92
N ALA A 32 4.07 -0.09 9.63
CA ALA A 32 2.76 0.11 9.08
C ALA A 32 2.18 -1.20 8.50
N THR A 33 0.87 -1.28 8.54
CA THR A 33 0.05 -2.21 7.76
C THR A 33 -0.70 -1.40 6.73
N ILE A 34 -0.61 -1.80 5.46
CA ILE A 34 -1.29 -1.16 4.34
C ILE A 34 -2.45 -2.05 3.92
N LEU A 35 -3.63 -1.46 3.83
CA LEU A 35 -4.82 -2.10 3.31
C LEU A 35 -5.18 -1.43 1.98
N VAL A 36 -5.35 -2.24 0.94
CA VAL A 36 -5.77 -1.78 -0.37
C VAL A 36 -7.10 -2.44 -0.70
N ARG A 37 -8.17 -1.65 -0.76
CA ARG A 37 -9.50 -2.10 -1.17
C ARG A 37 -9.67 -1.90 -2.67
N GLN A 38 -10.27 -2.88 -3.33
CA GLN A 38 -10.60 -2.92 -4.75
C GLN A 38 -12.12 -2.89 -4.91
N PRO A 39 -12.77 -1.70 -4.93
CA PRO A 39 -14.23 -1.61 -4.95
C PRO A 39 -14.87 -2.35 -6.13
N GLU A 40 -14.22 -2.33 -7.29
CA GLU A 40 -14.69 -3.00 -8.50
C GLU A 40 -14.70 -4.53 -8.40
N HIS A 41 -13.91 -5.10 -7.48
CA HIS A 41 -13.74 -6.54 -7.32
C HIS A 41 -14.29 -7.08 -5.99
N ASP A 42 -14.88 -6.22 -5.17
CA ASP A 42 -15.27 -6.51 -3.79
C ASP A 42 -14.16 -7.27 -3.02
N ALA A 43 -12.91 -6.86 -3.26
CA ALA A 43 -11.72 -7.55 -2.78
C ALA A 43 -10.85 -6.61 -1.95
N MET A 44 -10.03 -7.19 -1.07
CA MET A 44 -9.09 -6.46 -0.23
C MET A 44 -7.75 -7.18 -0.21
N PHE A 45 -6.69 -6.39 -0.42
CA PHE A 45 -5.31 -6.80 -0.26
C PHE A 45 -4.74 -6.15 1.00
N CYS A 46 -3.91 -6.88 1.74
CA CYS A 46 -3.32 -6.41 2.99
C CYS A 46 -1.85 -6.82 3.03
N THR A 47 -0.96 -5.86 3.32
CA THR A 47 0.44 -6.13 3.63
C THR A 47 0.81 -5.55 5.00
N THR A 48 1.65 -6.26 5.74
CA THR A 48 2.03 -5.93 7.12
C THR A 48 3.54 -5.84 7.24
N GLY A 49 4.05 -5.11 8.24
CA GLY A 49 5.48 -5.09 8.52
C GLY A 49 6.25 -4.02 7.72
N ILE A 50 5.55 -3.08 7.10
CA ILE A 50 6.16 -2.03 6.28
C ILE A 50 6.95 -1.07 7.18
N ASN A 51 8.26 -0.99 6.96
CA ASN A 51 9.13 -0.14 7.75
C ASN A 51 9.12 1.31 7.21
N LEU A 52 8.46 2.21 7.92
CA LEU A 52 8.37 3.64 7.57
C LEU A 52 9.70 4.39 7.67
N ALA A 53 10.73 3.80 8.28
CA ALA A 53 12.08 4.38 8.25
C ALA A 53 12.71 4.26 6.85
N THR A 54 12.34 3.25 6.07
CA THR A 54 12.84 3.06 4.70
C THR A 54 12.04 3.86 3.67
N LEU A 55 10.89 4.40 4.06
CA LEU A 55 10.04 5.28 3.26
C LEU A 55 10.35 6.75 3.61
N ALA A 56 11.54 7.21 3.19
CA ALA A 56 12.05 8.53 3.54
C ALA A 56 11.65 9.62 2.52
N ASP A 57 11.24 9.23 1.31
CA ASP A 57 11.04 10.10 0.16
C ASP A 57 10.02 9.54 -0.85
N SER A 58 9.67 10.34 -1.86
CA SER A 58 8.72 9.91 -2.90
C SER A 58 9.18 8.69 -3.70
N PRO A 59 10.47 8.54 -4.10
CA PRO A 59 10.96 7.33 -4.77
C PRO A 59 10.76 6.04 -3.99
N SER A 60 11.02 6.04 -2.68
CA SER A 60 10.80 4.85 -1.84
C SER A 60 9.33 4.49 -1.70
N ILE A 61 8.44 5.48 -1.66
CA ILE A 61 6.98 5.26 -1.69
C ILE A 61 6.53 4.69 -3.04
N GLN A 62 7.05 5.21 -4.16
CA GLN A 62 6.72 4.68 -5.48
C GLN A 62 7.15 3.23 -5.64
N LYS A 63 8.36 2.88 -5.18
CA LYS A 63 8.85 1.50 -5.23
C LYS A 63 7.93 0.55 -4.45
N LEU A 64 7.49 0.96 -3.26
CA LEU A 64 6.52 0.19 -2.49
C LEU A 64 5.19 0.06 -3.24
N ALA A 65 4.73 1.12 -3.91
CA ALA A 65 3.51 1.04 -4.71
C ALA A 65 3.64 0.03 -5.85
N ASP A 66 4.77 0.02 -6.56
CA ASP A 66 5.03 -0.92 -7.65
C ASP A 66 5.05 -2.38 -7.15
N GLU A 67 5.63 -2.62 -5.97
CA GLU A 67 5.60 -3.93 -5.29
C GLU A 67 4.15 -4.35 -4.94
N LEU A 68 3.33 -3.43 -4.43
CA LEU A 68 1.92 -3.69 -4.11
C LEU A 68 1.08 -3.97 -5.36
N VAL A 69 1.27 -3.20 -6.44
CA VAL A 69 0.60 -3.44 -7.73
C VAL A 69 0.91 -4.85 -8.21
N PHE A 70 2.19 -5.22 -8.21
CA PHE A 70 2.64 -6.54 -8.64
C PHE A 70 1.99 -7.66 -7.81
N GLU A 71 1.98 -7.55 -6.48
CA GLU A 71 1.35 -8.56 -5.62
C GLU A 71 -0.17 -8.64 -5.81
N ILE A 72 -0.83 -7.49 -5.97
CA ILE A 72 -2.27 -7.42 -6.27
C ILE A 72 -2.57 -8.12 -7.59
N ASP A 73 -1.83 -7.83 -8.65
CA ASP A 73 -2.05 -8.44 -9.96
C ASP A 73 -1.75 -9.94 -9.95
N MET A 74 -0.71 -10.37 -9.25
CA MET A 74 -0.41 -11.79 -9.04
C MET A 74 -1.51 -12.50 -8.26
N SER A 75 -2.11 -11.85 -7.26
CA SER A 75 -3.24 -12.41 -6.51
C SER A 75 -4.49 -12.60 -7.38
N ARG A 76 -4.66 -11.78 -8.43
CA ARG A 76 -5.75 -11.88 -9.42
C ARG A 76 -5.48 -12.95 -10.48
N GLY A 77 -4.21 -13.22 -10.79
CA GLY A 77 -3.75 -14.26 -11.72
C GLY A 77 -3.89 -15.71 -11.23
N GLY A 78 -4.34 -15.94 -9.99
CA GLY A 78 -4.50 -17.27 -9.37
C GLY A 78 -5.59 -18.18 -9.97
N ARG A 79 -6.19 -17.81 -11.11
CA ARG A 79 -6.95 -18.73 -11.97
C ARG A 79 -6.14 -19.05 -13.23
N ALA A 80 -4.98 -19.68 -13.04
CA ALA A 80 -4.47 -20.59 -14.07
C ALA A 80 -5.38 -21.82 -14.04
N GLY A 81 -6.38 -21.83 -14.93
CA GLY A 81 -7.14 -23.03 -15.27
C GLY A 81 -6.30 -23.99 -16.11
#